data_AF-A0A7S1RPK1-F1
#
_entry.id   AF-A0A7S1RPK1-F1
#
_cell.length_a   1.000
_cell.length_b   1.000
_cell.length_c   1.000
_cell.angle_alpha   90.00
_cell.angle_beta   90.00
_cell.angle_gamma   90.00
#
_symmetry.space_group_name_H-M   'P 1'
#
loop_
_entity.id
_entity.type
_entity.pdbx_description
1 polymer ?
#
loop_
_entity_poly.entity_id
_entity_poly.type
_entity_poly.pdbx_seq_one_letter_code
_entity_poly.pdbx_strand_id
1 'polypeptide(L)'
;GPRGGRPARTRVDEANANAASELLLGEGGLQEEAYILMQLPCVLPELLDPLEEAEPREGDGAGGVARLPDGLLGKLRIHRSGKVRMELGGLPFCVDPGSATFFQQDLACVCPLAGEAVDLGPIHKRMVLTPDVDAMLEGRRRRRGGPRSTRRPGAELRGR
;
A
#
# COMPACT_ATOMS: atom_id res chain seq x y z
N GLY A 1 20.05 33.51 14.09
CA GLY A 1 19.22 32.57 13.30
C GLY A 1 18.78 31.43 14.21
N PRO A 2 17.52 30.99 14.15
CA PRO A 2 17.06 29.91 15.01
C PRO A 2 17.70 28.61 14.55
N ARG A 3 18.26 27.87 15.52
CA ARG A 3 18.92 26.57 15.30
C ARG A 3 17.83 25.55 14.97
N GLY A 4 17.84 25.02 13.75
CA GLY A 4 16.97 23.91 13.37
C GLY A 4 17.24 22.70 14.27
N GLY A 5 16.29 22.38 15.13
CA GLY A 5 16.35 21.18 15.96
C GLY A 5 16.37 19.92 15.09
N ARG A 6 17.13 18.92 15.51
CA ARG A 6 17.16 17.61 14.87
C ARG A 6 15.72 17.07 14.80
N PRO A 7 15.23 16.62 13.64
CA PRO A 7 13.87 16.11 13.52
C PRO A 7 13.67 14.96 14.52
N ALA A 8 12.58 15.03 15.28
CA ALA A 8 12.22 14.00 16.24
C ALA A 8 11.99 12.67 15.50
N ARG A 9 12.50 11.57 16.04
CA ARG A 9 12.18 10.23 15.56
C ARG A 9 10.76 9.90 16.01
N THR A 10 9.78 10.12 15.13
CA THR A 10 8.41 9.67 15.34
C THR A 10 8.30 8.20 14.93
N ARG A 11 7.54 7.40 15.68
CA ARG A 11 7.18 6.05 15.24
C ARG A 11 6.21 6.20 14.06
N VAL A 12 6.53 5.60 12.91
CA VAL A 12 5.74 5.76 11.67
C VAL A 12 4.24 5.47 11.89
N ASP A 13 3.91 4.51 12.75
CA ASP A 13 2.52 4.15 13.04
C ASP A 13 1.74 5.23 13.85
N GLU A 14 2.42 6.09 14.61
CA GLU A 14 1.77 7.26 15.25
C GLU A 14 1.56 8.40 14.26
N ALA A 15 2.47 8.58 13.30
CA ALA A 15 2.33 9.57 12.23
C ALA A 15 1.16 9.26 11.29
N ASN A 16 0.80 7.99 11.12
CA ASN A 16 -0.31 7.56 10.28
C ASN A 16 -1.70 7.89 10.88
N ALA A 17 -1.83 8.24 12.16
CA ALA A 17 -3.13 8.42 12.79
C ALA A 17 -4.03 9.49 12.12
N ASN A 18 -3.44 10.46 11.42
CA ASN A 18 -4.17 11.51 10.70
C ASN A 18 -4.14 11.34 9.17
N ALA A 19 -3.65 10.21 8.68
CA ALA A 19 -3.47 9.97 7.24
C ALA A 19 -4.77 10.14 6.47
N ALA A 20 -5.90 9.68 7.02
CA ALA A 20 -7.20 9.78 6.34
C ALA A 20 -7.62 11.24 6.10
N SER A 21 -7.53 12.09 7.13
CA SER A 21 -7.90 13.51 7.01
C SER A 21 -6.92 14.31 6.17
N GLU A 22 -5.64 13.94 6.19
CA GLU A 22 -4.64 14.66 5.40
C GLU A 22 -4.70 14.31 3.91
N LEU A 23 -5.04 13.06 3.58
CA LEU A 23 -4.87 12.50 2.25
C LEU A 23 -6.17 12.27 1.46
N LEU A 24 -7.27 11.94 2.14
CA LEU A 24 -8.43 11.33 1.48
C LEU A 24 -9.76 11.99 1.85
N LEU A 25 -9.84 12.71 2.97
CA LEU A 25 -11.07 13.31 3.45
C LEU A 25 -11.03 14.84 3.30
N GLY A 26 -12.10 15.41 2.77
CA GLY A 26 -12.38 16.84 2.68
C GLY A 26 -13.62 17.24 3.48
N GLU A 27 -14.10 18.46 3.26
CA GLU A 27 -15.38 18.92 3.83
C GLU A 27 -16.54 18.11 3.24
N GLY A 28 -17.08 17.17 4.02
CA GLY A 28 -18.24 16.37 3.64
C GLY A 28 -17.97 14.91 3.26
N GLY A 29 -16.73 14.44 3.28
CA GLY A 29 -16.43 13.02 3.03
C GLY A 29 -15.14 12.78 2.26
N LEU A 30 -15.13 11.74 1.43
CA LEU A 30 -14.00 11.45 0.55
C LEU A 30 -13.82 12.57 -0.47
N GLN A 31 -12.58 12.98 -0.69
CA GLN A 31 -12.26 13.93 -1.74
C GLN A 31 -12.31 13.22 -3.10
N GLU A 32 -13.31 13.57 -3.90
CA GLU A 32 -13.47 13.09 -5.28
C GLU A 32 -12.72 13.99 -6.27
N GLU A 33 -12.50 13.50 -7.50
CA GLU A 33 -11.87 14.25 -8.60
C GLU A 33 -10.47 14.82 -8.28
N ALA A 34 -9.67 14.08 -7.51
CA ALA A 34 -8.32 14.50 -7.12
C ALA A 34 -7.22 13.59 -7.72
N TYR A 35 -6.18 14.19 -8.29
CA TYR A 35 -4.95 13.49 -8.64
C TYR A 35 -4.03 13.35 -7.44
N ILE A 36 -3.59 12.12 -7.18
CA ILE A 36 -2.73 11.77 -6.05
C ILE A 36 -1.46 11.12 -6.59
N LEU A 37 -0.31 11.63 -6.16
CA LEU A 37 0.97 10.99 -6.46
C LEU A 37 1.32 9.99 -5.36
N MET A 38 1.32 8.70 -5.69
CA MET A 38 1.70 7.64 -4.76
C MET A 38 3.10 7.12 -5.08
N GLN A 39 4.00 7.17 -4.09
CA GLN A 39 5.27 6.45 -4.13
C GLN A 39 5.05 5.00 -3.69
N LEU A 40 5.40 4.06 -4.57
CA LEU A 40 5.30 2.64 -4.32
C LEU A 40 6.66 2.04 -3.93
N PRO A 41 6.69 0.89 -3.24
CA PRO A 41 7.91 0.09 -3.10
C PRO A 41 8.48 -0.27 -4.47
N CYS A 42 9.81 -0.36 -4.57
CA CYS A 42 10.48 -0.75 -5.82
C CYS A 42 10.23 -2.21 -6.22
N VAL A 43 9.72 -3.03 -5.30
CA VAL A 43 9.28 -4.40 -5.55
C VAL A 43 7.86 -4.53 -5.03
N LEU A 44 6.92 -4.70 -5.96
CA LEU A 44 5.54 -4.98 -5.68
C LEU A 44 5.28 -6.50 -5.60
N PRO A 45 4.25 -6.93 -4.86
CA PRO A 45 3.79 -8.30 -4.90
C PRO A 45 3.44 -8.70 -6.34
N GLU A 46 3.67 -9.96 -6.70
CA GLU A 46 3.12 -10.50 -7.94
C GLU A 46 1.60 -10.62 -7.78
N LEU A 47 0.86 -9.96 -8.67
CA LEU A 47 -0.61 -9.99 -8.71
C LEU A 47 -1.16 -10.81 -9.88
N LEU A 48 -0.28 -11.31 -10.75
CA LEU A 48 -0.65 -12.17 -11.86
C LEU A 48 -0.87 -13.60 -11.36
N ASP A 49 -1.86 -14.27 -11.93
CA ASP A 49 -1.93 -15.73 -11.81
C ASP A 49 -0.73 -16.33 -12.57
N PRO A 50 -0.05 -17.36 -12.04
CA PRO A 50 1.08 -18.01 -12.71
C PRO A 50 0.76 -18.61 -14.10
N LEU A 51 -0.52 -18.63 -14.47
CA LEU A 51 -1.02 -19.13 -15.74
C LEU A 51 -1.24 -18.02 -16.78
N GLU A 52 -1.25 -16.76 -16.35
CA GLU A 52 -1.31 -15.56 -17.20
C GLU A 52 0.05 -14.85 -17.18
N GLU A 53 1.12 -15.59 -17.47
CA GLU A 53 2.46 -15.01 -17.64
C GLU A 53 2.42 -14.00 -18.79
N ALA A 54 2.44 -12.71 -18.45
CA ALA A 54 2.74 -11.65 -19.40
C ALA A 54 4.22 -11.78 -19.78
N GLU A 55 4.50 -11.96 -21.08
CA GLU A 55 5.86 -11.99 -21.62
C GLU A 55 6.68 -10.81 -21.06
N PRO A 56 7.81 -11.06 -20.38
CA PRO A 56 8.60 -10.02 -19.77
C PRO A 56 9.12 -9.07 -20.86
N ARG A 57 8.70 -7.81 -20.80
CA ARG A 57 9.19 -6.77 -21.71
C ARG A 57 10.62 -6.38 -21.31
N GLU A 58 11.51 -6.18 -22.27
CA GLU A 58 12.88 -5.75 -21.99
C GLU A 58 12.89 -4.42 -21.20
N GLY A 59 13.63 -4.37 -20.10
CA GLY A 59 13.73 -3.21 -19.20
C GLY A 59 12.80 -3.26 -17.97
N ASP A 60 11.96 -4.27 -17.88
CA ASP A 60 11.01 -4.44 -16.79
C ASP A 60 11.71 -5.01 -15.55
N GLY A 61 12.25 -4.12 -14.71
CA GLY A 61 12.87 -4.48 -13.44
C GLY A 61 11.91 -5.32 -12.57
N ALA A 62 12.47 -6.22 -11.76
CA ALA A 62 11.66 -7.11 -10.91
C ALA A 62 10.68 -6.31 -10.02
N GLY A 63 9.38 -6.46 -10.27
CA GLY A 63 8.31 -5.95 -9.39
C GLY A 63 7.87 -4.49 -9.59
N GLY A 64 8.04 -3.91 -10.78
CA GLY A 64 7.54 -2.56 -11.09
C GLY A 64 6.04 -2.48 -11.36
N VAL A 65 5.47 -1.26 -11.39
CA VAL A 65 4.05 -1.02 -11.72
C VAL A 65 3.63 -1.51 -13.11
N ALA A 66 4.57 -1.60 -14.04
CA ALA A 66 4.32 -2.05 -15.42
C ALA A 66 3.94 -3.55 -15.51
N ARG A 67 4.22 -4.33 -14.46
CA ARG A 67 3.87 -5.75 -14.36
C ARG A 67 2.53 -6.02 -13.70
N LEU A 68 1.87 -4.98 -13.19
CA LEU A 68 0.59 -5.14 -12.53
C LEU A 68 -0.50 -5.40 -13.57
N PRO A 69 -1.43 -6.34 -13.32
CA PRO A 69 -2.58 -6.53 -14.19
C PRO A 69 -3.47 -5.30 -14.20
N ASP A 70 -4.20 -5.12 -15.29
CA ASP A 70 -5.26 -4.12 -15.34
C ASP A 70 -6.37 -4.46 -14.33
N GLY A 71 -7.02 -3.43 -13.80
CA GLY A 71 -8.17 -3.58 -12.92
C GLY A 71 -7.85 -3.51 -11.42
N LEU A 72 -8.50 -4.35 -10.61
CA LEU A 72 -8.44 -4.26 -9.15
C LEU A 72 -7.11 -4.81 -8.61
N LEU A 73 -6.23 -3.90 -8.22
CA LEU A 73 -4.95 -4.25 -7.62
C LEU A 73 -5.09 -4.62 -6.13
N GLY A 74 -5.91 -3.87 -5.40
CA GLY A 74 -5.93 -3.99 -3.95
C GLY A 74 -7.05 -3.20 -3.28
N LYS A 75 -7.02 -3.19 -1.96
CA LYS A 75 -8.02 -2.50 -1.13
C LYS A 75 -7.34 -1.49 -0.24
N LEU A 76 -7.68 -0.21 -0.42
CA LEU A 76 -7.32 0.85 0.50
C LEU A 76 -8.41 0.96 1.59
N ARG A 77 -7.99 0.99 2.86
CA ARG A 77 -8.86 0.94 4.03
C ARG A 77 -8.58 2.14 4.94
N ILE A 78 -9.65 2.86 5.28
CA ILE A 78 -9.64 3.93 6.29
C ILE A 78 -10.16 3.34 7.60
N HIS A 79 -9.34 3.37 8.65
CA HIS A 79 -9.71 2.87 9.97
C HIS A 79 -10.39 3.98 10.78
N ARG A 80 -11.22 3.60 11.78
CA ARG A 80 -11.84 4.56 12.73
C ARG A 80 -10.79 5.44 13.42
N SER A 81 -9.58 4.94 13.61
CA SER A 81 -8.48 5.70 14.21
C SER A 81 -7.85 6.75 13.29
N GLY A 82 -8.34 6.91 12.05
CA GLY A 82 -7.77 7.78 11.03
C GLY A 82 -6.57 7.20 10.27
N LYS A 83 -6.11 6.00 10.65
CA LYS A 83 -5.04 5.28 9.94
C LYS A 83 -5.51 4.80 8.57
N VAL A 84 -4.64 4.88 7.58
CA VAL A 84 -4.88 4.38 6.22
C VAL A 84 -3.95 3.22 5.93
N ARG A 85 -4.52 2.10 5.50
CA ARG A 85 -3.80 0.86 5.17
C ARG A 85 -4.20 0.39 3.79
N MET A 86 -3.29 -0.28 3.09
CA MET A 86 -3.59 -0.89 1.80
C MET A 86 -3.25 -2.38 1.84
N GLU A 87 -4.09 -3.19 1.22
CA GLU A 87 -3.79 -4.60 0.96
C GLU A 87 -3.61 -4.76 -0.55
N LEU A 88 -2.42 -5.23 -0.96
CA LEU A 88 -2.04 -5.45 -2.35
C LEU A 88 -1.49 -6.87 -2.46
N GLY A 89 -2.06 -7.71 -3.33
CA GLY A 89 -1.64 -9.11 -3.46
C GLY A 89 -1.74 -9.92 -2.15
N GLY A 90 -2.71 -9.60 -1.28
CA GLY A 90 -2.85 -10.22 0.05
C GLY A 90 -1.78 -9.82 1.07
N LEU A 91 -0.90 -8.87 0.73
CA LEU A 91 0.13 -8.34 1.61
C LEU A 91 -0.28 -6.98 2.20
N PRO A 92 -0.03 -6.72 3.50
CA PRO A 92 -0.40 -5.48 4.16
C PRO A 92 0.64 -4.38 3.97
N PHE A 93 0.17 -3.15 3.76
CA PHE A 93 0.98 -1.94 3.60
C PHE A 93 0.43 -0.78 4.44
N CYS A 94 1.33 0.06 4.94
CA CYS A 94 1.02 1.38 5.50
C CYS A 94 0.89 2.40 4.36
N VAL A 95 -0.10 3.29 4.45
CA VAL A 95 -0.23 4.46 3.58
C VAL A 95 0.00 5.69 4.43
N ASP A 96 1.10 6.39 4.16
CA ASP A 96 1.50 7.57 4.94
C ASP A 96 1.51 8.83 4.06
N PRO A 97 1.28 10.02 4.64
CA PRO A 97 1.44 11.27 3.91
C PRO A 97 2.86 11.46 3.37
N GLY A 98 2.95 11.86 2.11
CA GLY A 98 4.21 12.24 1.49
C GLY A 98 4.67 13.64 1.95
N SER A 99 5.89 14.00 1.58
CA SER A 99 6.42 15.33 1.91
C SER A 99 5.57 16.44 1.28
N ALA A 100 5.29 17.47 2.08
CA ALA A 100 4.66 18.69 1.60
C ALA A 100 5.51 19.34 0.49
N THR A 101 4.82 19.83 -0.54
CA THR A 101 5.44 20.55 -1.65
C THR A 101 5.14 22.03 -1.54
N PHE A 102 6.14 22.85 -1.83
CA PHE A 102 6.05 24.32 -1.75
C PHE A 102 6.00 24.96 -3.14
N PHE A 103 5.66 24.17 -4.15
CA PHE A 103 5.57 24.60 -5.55
C PHE A 103 4.36 23.91 -6.21
N GLN A 104 3.77 24.58 -7.21
CA GLN A 104 2.67 24.04 -8.00
C GLN A 104 3.16 22.83 -8.81
N GLN A 105 2.36 21.76 -8.83
CA GLN A 105 2.64 20.54 -9.59
C GLN A 105 1.39 20.16 -10.37
N ASP A 106 1.49 20.12 -11.69
CA ASP A 106 0.40 19.72 -12.57
C ASP A 106 0.76 18.41 -13.29
N LEU A 107 -0.24 17.56 -13.48
CA LEU A 107 -0.15 16.31 -14.23
C LEU A 107 -0.46 16.60 -15.69
N ALA A 108 0.44 16.22 -16.59
CA ALA A 108 0.21 16.36 -18.04
C ALA A 108 0.30 15.00 -18.74
N CYS A 109 -0.57 14.79 -19.72
CA CYS A 109 -0.47 13.70 -20.68
C CYS A 109 0.29 14.20 -21.91
N VAL A 110 1.36 13.49 -22.31
CA VAL A 110 2.13 13.82 -23.52
C VAL A 110 1.97 12.68 -24.52
N CYS A 111 1.52 12.99 -25.72
CA CYS A 111 1.27 12.05 -26.81
C CYS A 111 2.17 12.38 -28.00
N PRO A 112 3.43 11.87 -28.03
CA PRO A 112 4.41 12.27 -29.05
C PRO A 112 3.97 11.93 -30.48
N LEU A 113 3.26 10.82 -30.67
CA LEU A 113 2.78 10.38 -31.99
C LEU A 113 1.70 11.30 -32.56
N ALA A 114 0.90 11.92 -31.69
CA ALA A 114 -0.10 12.91 -32.07
C ALA A 114 0.47 14.34 -32.10
N GLY A 115 1.65 14.57 -31.53
CA GLY A 115 2.22 15.91 -31.35
C GLY A 115 1.48 16.75 -30.31
N GLU A 116 0.78 16.11 -29.37
CA GLU A 116 -0.10 16.76 -28.40
C GLU A 116 0.44 16.66 -26.97
N ALA A 117 0.14 17.67 -26.16
CA ALA A 117 0.31 17.66 -24.71
C ALA A 117 -0.93 18.27 -24.05
N VAL A 118 -1.52 17.56 -23.10
CA VAL A 118 -2.75 17.93 -22.42
C VAL A 118 -2.48 18.07 -20.93
N ASP A 119 -2.75 19.25 -20.38
CA ASP A 119 -2.76 19.46 -18.93
C ASP A 119 -4.01 18.80 -18.32
N LEU A 120 -3.79 17.85 -17.41
CA LEU A 120 -4.85 17.15 -16.68
C LEU A 120 -5.21 17.86 -15.38
N GLY A 121 -4.39 18.80 -14.91
CA GLY A 121 -4.61 19.61 -13.71
C GLY A 121 -3.71 19.27 -12.53
N PRO A 122 -3.97 19.86 -11.36
CA PRO A 122 -3.04 19.85 -10.24
C PRO A 122 -2.97 18.50 -9.51
N ILE A 123 -1.79 18.18 -9.01
CA ILE A 123 -1.57 17.09 -8.05
C ILE A 123 -1.96 17.59 -6.66
N HIS A 124 -2.98 16.98 -6.06
CA HIS A 124 -3.58 17.45 -4.82
C HIS A 124 -2.86 16.92 -3.58
N LYS A 125 -2.39 15.67 -3.62
CA LYS A 125 -1.84 14.94 -2.47
C LYS A 125 -0.70 14.03 -2.87
N ARG A 126 0.16 13.73 -1.90
CA ARG A 126 1.27 12.79 -2.05
C ARG A 126 1.16 11.72 -0.99
N MET A 127 1.39 10.47 -1.38
CA MET A 127 1.34 9.32 -0.49
C MET A 127 2.61 8.50 -0.62
N VAL A 128 2.98 7.82 0.45
CA VAL A 128 4.05 6.82 0.45
C VAL A 128 3.46 5.50 0.92
N LEU A 129 3.60 4.47 0.09
CA LEU A 129 3.20 3.11 0.41
C LEU A 129 4.43 2.34 0.93
N THR A 130 4.36 1.85 2.17
CA THR A 130 5.45 1.05 2.77
C THR A 130 4.95 -0.31 3.25
N PRO A 131 5.73 -1.40 3.12
CA PRO A 131 5.33 -2.70 3.65
C PRO A 131 5.09 -2.65 5.16
N ASP A 132 3.97 -3.19 5.63
CA ASP A 132 3.71 -3.32 7.07
C ASP A 132 4.44 -4.56 7.62
N VAL A 133 5.71 -4.37 7.96
CA VAL A 133 6.60 -5.45 8.45
C VAL A 133 6.05 -6.09 9.73
N ASP A 134 5.48 -5.31 10.63
CA ASP A 134 4.94 -5.82 11.90
C ASP A 134 3.76 -6.77 11.62
N ALA A 135 2.79 -6.33 10.80
CA ALA A 135 1.66 -7.18 10.41
C ALA A 135 2.10 -8.43 9.62
N MET A 136 3.08 -8.30 8.73
CA MET A 136 3.62 -9.44 7.97
C MET A 136 4.26 -10.49 8.90
N LEU A 137 5.01 -10.06 9.90
CA LEU A 137 5.66 -10.96 10.87
C LEU A 137 4.63 -11.62 11.79
N GLU A 138 3.61 -10.90 12.22
CA GLU A 138 2.50 -11.46 13.01
C GLU A 138 1.71 -12.52 12.24
N GLY A 139 1.41 -12.27 10.96
CA GLY A 139 0.74 -13.24 10.09
C GLY A 139 1.50 -14.57 9.98
N ARG A 140 2.84 -14.52 9.90
CA ARG A 140 3.68 -15.74 9.91
C ARG A 140 3.61 -16.50 11.22
N ARG A 141 3.57 -15.81 12.36
CA ARG A 141 3.47 -16.45 13.69
C ARG A 141 2.15 -17.20 13.84
N ARG A 142 1.04 -16.64 13.34
CA ARG A 142 -0.28 -17.30 13.37
C ARG A 142 -0.34 -18.54 12.49
N ARG A 143 0.30 -18.53 11.31
CA ARG A 143 0.36 -19.72 10.42
C ARG A 143 1.17 -20.89 10.98
N ARG A 144 2.17 -20.63 11.83
CA ARG A 144 2.99 -21.67 12.48
C ARG A 144 2.37 -22.25 13.76
N GLY A 145 1.30 -21.64 14.29
CA GLY A 145 0.65 -22.01 15.54
C GLY A 145 -0.63 -22.85 15.42
N GLY A 146 -0.80 -23.63 14.34
CA GLY A 146 -1.93 -24.55 14.19
C GLY A 146 -2.00 -25.57 15.34
N PRO A 147 -3.20 -26.07 15.72
CA PRO A 147 -3.38 -26.85 16.93
C PRO A 147 -2.48 -28.09 16.93
N ARG A 148 -1.62 -28.21 17.95
CA ARG A 148 -0.96 -29.48 18.27
C ARG A 148 -2.06 -30.50 18.53
N SER A 149 -2.24 -31.43 17.61
CA SER A 149 -3.04 -32.63 17.78
C SER A 149 -2.62 -33.32 19.09
N THR A 150 -3.40 -33.11 20.15
CA THR A 150 -3.32 -33.94 21.34
C THR A 150 -3.93 -35.28 20.98
N ARG A 151 -3.10 -36.20 20.49
CA ARG A 151 -3.44 -37.61 20.38
C ARG A 151 -3.71 -38.11 21.80
N ARG A 152 -4.98 -38.28 22.18
CA ARG A 152 -5.35 -38.96 23.43
C ARG A 152 -4.94 -40.44 23.32
N PRO A 153 -4.19 -41.01 24.27
CA PRO A 153 -3.88 -42.43 24.27
C PRO A 153 -5.10 -43.24 24.75
N GLY A 154 -5.45 -44.25 23.96
CA GLY A 154 -6.08 -45.53 24.34
C GLY A 154 -7.33 -45.50 25.23
N ALA A 155 -8.50 -45.67 24.61
CA ALA A 155 -9.63 -46.30 25.30
C ALA A 155 -9.57 -47.81 25.03
N GLU A 156 -9.15 -48.59 26.02
CA GLU A 156 -9.29 -50.05 26.03
C GLU A 156 -10.77 -50.44 26.00
N LEU A 157 -11.16 -51.27 25.03
CA LEU A 157 -12.42 -51.98 25.05
C LEU A 157 -12.39 -53.01 26.20
N ARG A 158 -13.29 -52.87 27.18
CA ARG A 158 -13.72 -53.98 28.03
C ARG A 158 -15.07 -54.46 27.56
N GLY A 159 -15.08 -55.65 26.96
CA GLY A 159 -16.29 -56.42 26.74
C GLY A 159 -16.82 -57.01 28.05
N ARG A 160 -18.14 -57.12 28.13
CA ARG A 160 -18.90 -58.25 28.68
C ARG A 160 -20.26 -58.27 28.00
#